data_AF-A0A0V8JK86-F1
#
_entry.id   AF-A0A0V8JK86-F1
#
_cell.length_a   1.000
_cell.length_b   1.000
_cell.length_c   1.000
_cell.angle_alpha   90.00
_cell.angle_beta   90.00
_cell.angle_gamma   90.00
#
_symmetry.space_group_name_H-M   'P 1'
#
loop_
_entity.id
_entity.type
_entity.pdbx_description
1 polymer ?
#
loop_
_entity_poly.entity_id
_entity_poly.type
_entity_poly.pdbx_seq_one_letter_code
_entity_poly.pdbx_strand_id
1 'polypeptide(L)'
;MIYDWIRVFLATGFVQTLPEKQWLTPLIHEHKLHCSEYGCPIVSHSLQWGPNLYVTGALAELEVGPIPRNISGARQAAQLIVNSL
;
A
#
# COMPACT_ATOMS: atom_id res chain seq x y z
N MET A 1 -34.28 7.13 -18.83
CA MET A 1 -34.91 6.22 -17.84
C MET A 1 -34.32 6.54 -16.48
N ILE A 2 -35.14 7.04 -15.56
CA ILE A 2 -34.75 7.23 -14.17
C ILE A 2 -35.38 6.06 -13.41
N TYR A 3 -34.56 5.28 -12.72
CA TYR A 3 -35.04 4.15 -11.92
C TYR A 3 -35.43 4.64 -10.54
N ASP A 4 -36.59 4.22 -10.05
CA ASP A 4 -37.11 4.62 -8.74
C ASP A 4 -36.79 3.51 -7.71
N TRP A 5 -35.65 3.63 -7.04
CA TRP A 5 -35.18 2.68 -6.02
C TRP A 5 -35.36 3.26 -4.61
N ILE A 6 -35.87 2.45 -3.68
CA ILE A 6 -36.08 2.85 -2.28
C ILE A 6 -34.75 3.05 -1.54
N ARG A 7 -33.69 2.32 -1.92
CA ARG A 7 -32.34 2.45 -1.33
C ARG A 7 -31.28 1.86 -2.27
N VAL A 8 -30.13 2.51 -2.35
CA VAL A 8 -28.98 2.06 -3.15
C VAL A 8 -27.77 1.89 -2.22
N PHE A 9 -27.09 0.74 -2.35
CA PHE A 9 -25.82 0.48 -1.67
C PHE A 9 -24.69 0.46 -2.69
N LEU A 10 -23.65 1.25 -2.44
CA LEU A 10 -22.47 1.31 -3.29
C LEU A 10 -21.41 0.35 -2.76
N ALA A 11 -21.36 -0.85 -3.33
CA ALA A 11 -20.37 -1.88 -3.02
C ALA A 11 -19.21 -1.88 -4.04
N THR A 12 -18.76 -0.70 -4.47
CA THR A 12 -17.77 -0.52 -5.55
C THR A 12 -16.32 -0.68 -5.09
N GLY A 13 -16.09 -1.21 -3.88
CA GLY A 13 -14.77 -1.38 -3.31
C GLY A 13 -14.16 -0.07 -2.80
N PHE A 14 -12.82 0.01 -2.85
CA PHE A 14 -12.04 1.11 -2.28
C PHE A 14 -11.22 1.83 -3.34
N VAL A 15 -10.94 3.10 -3.10
CA VAL A 15 -10.05 3.90 -3.95
C VAL A 15 -8.59 3.47 -3.69
N GLN A 16 -7.85 3.22 -4.76
CA GLN A 16 -6.42 2.91 -4.70
C GLN A 16 -5.59 4.20 -4.59
N THR A 17 -5.46 4.70 -3.37
CA THR A 17 -4.57 5.83 -3.04
C THR A 17 -3.51 5.41 -2.03
N LEU A 18 -2.43 6.19 -1.94
CA LEU A 18 -1.48 6.12 -0.83
C LEU A 18 -2.28 6.34 0.47
N PRO A 19 -2.26 5.38 1.41
CA PRO A 19 -2.94 5.54 2.69
C PRO A 19 -2.31 6.71 3.46
N GLU A 20 -3.07 7.32 4.36
CA GLU A 20 -2.57 8.18 5.43
C GLU A 20 -1.54 9.27 5.01
N LYS A 21 -1.75 9.88 3.83
CA LYS A 21 -0.85 10.88 3.23
C LYS A 21 -0.38 11.98 4.18
N GLN A 22 -1.24 12.41 5.11
CA GLN A 22 -0.96 13.52 6.02
C GLN A 22 0.32 13.34 6.86
N TRP A 23 0.56 12.14 7.39
CA TRP A 23 1.78 11.88 8.17
C TRP A 23 2.87 11.19 7.32
N LEU A 24 2.49 10.45 6.27
CA LEU A 24 3.47 9.80 5.40
C LEU A 24 4.28 10.81 4.58
N THR A 25 3.67 11.90 4.10
CA THR A 25 4.37 12.93 3.32
C THR A 25 5.57 13.55 4.06
N PRO A 26 5.45 14.05 5.30
CA PRO A 26 6.62 14.58 6.02
C PRO A 26 7.67 13.48 6.29
N LEU A 27 7.27 12.26 6.64
CA LEU A 27 8.19 11.14 6.83
C LEU A 27 8.99 10.81 5.56
N ILE A 28 8.33 10.74 4.41
CA ILE A 28 8.98 10.52 3.10
C ILE A 28 10.01 11.61 2.84
N HIS A 29 9.66 12.87 3.09
CA HIS A 29 10.53 14.01 2.82
C HIS A 29 11.73 14.05 3.79
N GLU A 30 11.50 13.91 5.09
CA GLU A 30 12.53 13.97 6.14
C GLU A 30 13.54 12.83 6.02
N HIS A 31 13.07 11.62 5.72
CA HIS A 31 13.91 10.43 5.56
C HIS A 31 14.35 10.17 4.11
N LYS A 32 13.99 11.05 3.16
CA LYS A 32 14.30 10.94 1.72
C LYS A 32 13.93 9.56 1.15
N LEU A 33 12.77 9.04 1.54
CA LEU A 33 12.33 7.71 1.15
C LEU A 33 12.00 7.68 -0.35
N HIS A 34 12.48 6.65 -1.04
CA HIS A 34 12.30 6.55 -2.49
C HIS A 34 10.85 6.23 -2.82
N CYS A 35 10.28 7.01 -3.72
CA CYS A 35 8.92 6.83 -4.23
C CYS A 35 8.92 6.87 -5.76
N SER A 36 7.93 6.21 -6.37
CA SER A 36 7.63 6.39 -7.79
C SER A 36 7.12 7.79 -8.08
N GLU A 37 7.01 8.15 -9.36
CA GLU A 37 6.43 9.43 -9.80
C GLU A 37 4.99 9.64 -9.29
N TYR A 38 4.29 8.55 -8.97
CA TYR A 38 2.92 8.56 -8.44
C TYR A 38 2.85 8.51 -6.90
N GLY A 39 4.01 8.53 -6.22
CA GLY A 39 4.11 8.57 -4.76
C GLY A 39 4.00 7.21 -4.07
N CYS A 40 4.10 6.10 -4.80
CA CYS A 40 4.14 4.76 -4.20
C CYS A 40 5.56 4.42 -3.75
N PRO A 41 5.75 3.73 -2.60
CA PRO A 41 7.07 3.31 -2.14
C PRO A 41 7.82 2.47 -3.16
N ILE A 42 9.09 2.80 -3.42
CA ILE A 42 10.04 1.94 -4.12
C ILE A 42 10.87 1.25 -3.04
N VAL A 43 10.73 -0.07 -2.92
CA VAL A 43 11.29 -0.87 -1.82
C VAL A 43 12.19 -1.98 -2.35
N SER A 44 12.97 -2.60 -1.47
CA SER A 44 13.72 -3.82 -1.78
C SER A 44 12.78 -5.03 -1.95
N HIS A 45 13.34 -6.15 -2.43
CA HIS A 45 12.62 -7.43 -2.49
C HIS A 45 12.17 -7.94 -1.10
N SER A 46 12.81 -7.47 -0.03
CA SER A 46 12.43 -7.72 1.36
C SER A 46 11.41 -6.72 1.92
N LEU A 47 10.87 -5.84 1.07
CA LEU A 47 9.94 -4.77 1.42
C LEU A 47 10.52 -3.70 2.35
N GLN A 48 11.85 -3.54 2.35
CA GLN A 48 12.52 -2.50 3.09
C GLN A 48 12.47 -1.18 2.29
N TRP A 49 11.91 -0.14 2.90
CA TRP A 49 11.77 1.19 2.31
C TRP A 49 12.84 2.17 2.80
N GLY A 50 13.32 1.96 4.04
CA GLY A 50 14.42 2.71 4.65
C GLY A 50 15.11 1.86 5.71
N PRO A 51 16.15 2.39 6.39
CA PRO A 51 16.85 1.65 7.44
C PRO A 51 15.88 1.16 8.53
N ASN A 52 15.77 -0.17 8.68
CA ASN A 52 14.83 -0.84 9.60
C ASN A 52 13.34 -0.43 9.44
N LEU A 53 12.95 0.08 8.26
CA LEU A 53 11.58 0.46 7.94
C LEU A 53 11.07 -0.43 6.82
N TYR A 54 10.05 -1.24 7.13
CA TYR A 54 9.44 -2.18 6.19
C TYR A 54 7.98 -1.80 5.90
N VAL A 55 7.51 -2.11 4.70
CA VAL A 55 6.15 -1.80 4.26
C VAL A 55 5.31 -3.05 4.03
N THR A 56 4.00 -2.92 4.21
CA THR A 56 3.01 -3.95 3.89
C THR A 56 1.71 -3.28 3.42
N GLY A 57 0.73 -4.05 3.00
CA GLY A 57 -0.54 -3.51 2.52
C GLY A 57 -0.36 -2.64 1.28
N ALA A 58 -1.17 -1.59 1.16
CA ALA A 58 -1.12 -0.63 0.05
C ALA A 58 0.27 -0.08 -0.28
N LEU A 59 1.16 0.00 0.71
CA LEU A 59 2.53 0.52 0.55
C LEU A 59 3.49 -0.47 -0.13
N ALA A 60 3.16 -1.76 -0.16
CA ALA A 60 3.99 -2.82 -0.74
C ALA A 60 3.57 -3.21 -2.17
N GLU A 61 2.61 -2.50 -2.77
CA GLU A 61 1.94 -2.91 -4.01
C GLU A 61 2.85 -3.03 -5.22
N LEU A 62 3.87 -2.18 -5.34
CA LEU A 62 4.81 -2.27 -6.45
C LEU A 62 5.65 -3.54 -6.43
N GLU A 63 5.93 -4.10 -5.24
CA GLU A 63 6.78 -5.30 -5.08
C GLU A 63 5.94 -6.58 -4.91
N VAL A 64 4.86 -6.53 -4.13
CA VAL A 64 3.98 -7.68 -3.85
C VAL A 64 2.97 -7.93 -4.97
N GLY A 65 2.71 -6.94 -5.83
CA GLY A 65 1.77 -7.03 -6.95
C GLY A 65 0.34 -6.66 -6.55
N PRO A 66 -0.71 -7.28 -7.15
CA PRO A 66 -2.10 -6.81 -7.00
C PRO A 66 -2.81 -7.26 -5.71
N ILE A 67 -2.16 -8.09 -4.88
CA ILE A 67 -2.79 -8.69 -3.69
C ILE A 67 -2.43 -8.09 -2.32
N PRO A 68 -1.61 -7.04 -2.15
CA PRO A 68 -1.05 -6.70 -0.84
C PRO A 68 -2.12 -6.22 0.15
N ARG A 69 -3.27 -5.72 -0.36
CA ARG A 69 -4.39 -5.23 0.45
C ARG A 69 -5.32 -6.35 0.96
N ASN A 70 -5.02 -7.62 0.67
CA ASN A 70 -5.79 -8.77 1.17
C ASN A 70 -4.96 -9.66 2.11
N ILE A 71 -5.61 -10.66 2.71
CA ILE A 71 -4.98 -11.56 3.70
C ILE A 71 -3.83 -12.37 3.08
N SER A 72 -3.94 -12.78 1.80
CA SER A 72 -2.86 -13.48 1.10
C SER A 72 -1.63 -12.60 0.93
N GLY A 73 -1.82 -11.34 0.51
CA GLY A 73 -0.74 -10.38 0.38
C GLY A 73 -0.10 -10.01 1.71
N ALA A 74 -0.88 -9.86 2.78
CA ALA A 74 -0.35 -9.64 4.12
C ALA A 74 0.57 -10.79 4.58
N ARG A 75 0.18 -12.05 4.31
CA ARG A 75 1.00 -13.23 4.61
C ARG A 75 2.28 -13.26 3.77
N GLN A 76 2.19 -12.96 2.48
CA GLN A 76 3.35 -12.91 1.59
C GLN A 76 4.33 -11.83 2.04
N ALA A 77 3.85 -10.62 2.37
CA ALA A 77 4.69 -9.54 2.86
C ALA A 77 5.42 -9.92 4.15
N ALA A 78 4.72 -10.55 5.10
CA ALA A 78 5.35 -11.05 6.32
C ALA A 78 6.47 -12.06 6.03
N GLN A 79 6.25 -12.98 5.08
CA GLN A 79 7.26 -13.95 4.68
C GLN A 79 8.50 -13.30 4.06
N LEU A 80 8.31 -12.30 3.19
CA LEU A 80 9.40 -11.56 2.55
C LEU A 80 10.25 -10.80 3.58
N ILE A 81 9.60 -10.15 4.55
CA ILE A 81 10.28 -9.40 5.60
C ILE A 81 11.07 -10.35 6.51
N VAL A 82 10.42 -11.39 7.06
CA VAL A 82 11.06 -12.30 8.04
C VAL A 82 12.23 -13.08 7.43
N ASN A 83 12.14 -13.47 6.17
CA ASN A 83 13.24 -14.20 5.50
C ASN A 83 14.48 -13.33 5.23
N SER A 84 14.41 -12.02 5.46
CA SER A 84 15.50 -11.06 5.23
C SER A 84 16.16 -10.54 6.50
N LEU A 85 15.64 -10.92 7.67
CA LEU A 85 16.14 -10.58 9.00
C LEU A 85 17.08 -11.66 9.54
#